data_AF-A0A1V5TW92-F1
#
_entry.id   AF-A0A1V5TW92-F1
#
_cell.length_a   1.000
_cell.length_b   1.000
_cell.length_c   1.000
_cell.angle_alpha   90.00
_cell.angle_beta   90.00
_cell.angle_gamma   90.00
#
_symmetry.space_group_name_H-M   'P 1'
#
loop_
_entity.id
_entity.type
_entity.pdbx_description
1 polymer ?
#
loop_
_entity_poly.entity_id
_entity_poly.type
_entity_poly.pdbx_seq_one_letter_code
_entity_poly.pdbx_strand_id
1 'polypeptide(L)' 'MGLFLGFPNILTALFLSFVIGSVVGIIAILLKKKKVKSEIPFAPFLITGTVLSFFYGSNILNWYFDLININAIF' A
#
# COMPACT_ATOMS: atom_id res chain seq x y z
N MET A 1 5.41 -11.13 -3.65
CA MET A 1 5.06 -9.73 -4.00
C MET A 1 5.99 -9.18 -5.07
N GLY A 2 7.28 -8.96 -4.79
CA GLY A 2 8.18 -8.28 -5.74
C GLY A 2 8.42 -8.97 -7.07
N LEU A 3 8.60 -10.29 -7.06
CA LEU A 3 8.72 -11.07 -8.29
C LEU A 3 7.41 -11.09 -9.12
N PHE A 4 6.26 -10.91 -8.47
CA PHE A 4 4.95 -10.97 -9.10
C PHE A 4 4.49 -9.62 -9.68
N LEU A 5 4.74 -8.52 -8.99
CA LEU A 5 4.33 -7.18 -9.43
C LEU A 5 5.37 -6.48 -10.30
N GLY A 6 6.65 -6.82 -10.14
CA GLY A 6 7.75 -6.09 -10.78
C GLY A 6 7.90 -4.65 -10.26
N PHE A 7 8.94 -3.98 -10.74
CA PHE A 7 9.13 -2.54 -10.54
C PHE A 7 8.39 -1.78 -11.66
N PRO A 8 7.67 -0.68 -11.37
CA PRO A 8 7.59 0.06 -10.11
C PRO A 8 6.42 -0.34 -9.19
N ASN A 9 5.52 -1.23 -9.64
CA ASN A 9 4.27 -1.57 -8.93
C ASN A 9 4.47 -2.12 -7.51
N ILE A 10 5.64 -2.68 -7.20
CA ILE A 10 6.00 -3.13 -5.86
C ILE A 10 6.01 -1.99 -4.83
N LEU A 11 6.43 -0.78 -5.22
CA LEU A 11 6.44 0.39 -4.34
C LEU A 11 5.01 0.81 -4.01
N THR A 12 4.15 0.83 -5.01
CA THR A 12 2.72 1.12 -4.87
C THR A 12 2.05 0.09 -3.95
N ALA A 13 2.35 -1.20 -4.13
CA ALA A 13 1.83 -2.27 -3.27
C ALA A 13 2.22 -2.08 -1.82
N LEU A 14 3.50 -1.81 -1.55
CA LEU A 14 4.02 -1.61 -0.22
C LEU A 14 3.41 -0.36 0.44
N PHE A 15 3.30 0.73 -0.31
CA PHE A 15 2.68 1.98 0.16
C PHE A 15 1.21 1.76 0.55
N LEU A 16 0.40 1.15 -0.33
CA LEU A 16 -0.99 0.82 -0.03
C LEU A 16 -1.12 -0.08 1.21
N SER A 17 -0.20 -1.03 1.37
CA SER A 17 -0.17 -1.94 2.51
C SER A 17 0.03 -1.20 3.84
N PHE A 18 0.92 -0.21 3.87
CA PHE A 18 1.12 0.63 5.05
C PHE A 18 -0.08 1.54 5.33
N VAL A 19 -0.68 2.13 4.29
CA VAL A 19 -1.88 2.97 4.46
C VAL A 19 -3.02 2.17 5.07
N ILE A 20 -3.33 0.99 4.51
CA ILE A 20 -4.39 0.12 5.00
C ILE A 20 -4.07 -0.39 6.42
N GLY A 21 -2.84 -0.84 6.65
CA GLY A 21 -2.40 -1.32 7.96
C GLY A 21 -2.46 -0.22 9.03
N SER A 22 -2.11 1.02 8.68
CA SER A 22 -2.20 2.19 9.56
C SER A 22 -3.65 2.52 9.90
N VAL A 23 -4.53 2.61 8.89
CA VAL A 23 -5.96 2.90 9.12
C VAL A 23 -6.60 1.84 10.02
N VAL A 24 -6.37 0.55 9.72
CA VAL A 24 -6.90 -0.55 10.53
C VAL A 24 -6.28 -0.56 11.94
N GLY A 25 -4.98 -0.29 12.06
CA GLY A 25 -4.29 -0.19 13.34
C GLY A 25 -4.83 0.95 14.21
N ILE A 26 -5.01 2.13 13.63
CA ILE A 26 -5.59 3.30 14.31
C ILE A 26 -7.02 3.00 14.77
N ILE A 27 -7.86 2.45 13.89
CA ILE A 27 -9.24 2.07 14.23
C ILE A 27 -9.25 1.03 15.37
N ALA A 28 -8.38 0.02 15.33
CA ALA A 28 -8.30 -1.01 16.37
C ALA A 28 -7.86 -0.44 17.74
N ILE A 29 -6.98 0.56 17.75
CA ILE A 29 -6.56 1.29 18.94
C ILE A 29 -7.72 2.15 19.48
N LEU A 30 -8.42 2.89 18.59
CA LEU A 30 -9.57 3.73 18.96
C LEU A 30 -10.71 2.93 19.57
N LEU A 31 -10.98 1.74 19.03
CA LEU A 31 -11.99 0.81 19.57
C LEU A 31 -11.55 0.15 20.90
N LYS A 32 -10.39 0.52 21.47
CA LYS A 32 -9.77 -0.07 22.67
C LYS A 32 -9.60 -1.60 22.61
N LYS A 33 -9.70 -2.20 21.43
CA LYS A 33 -9.55 -3.65 21.22
C LYS A 33 -8.09 -4.08 21.21
N LYS A 34 -7.16 -3.15 20.95
CA LYS A 34 -5.71 -3.40 20.97
C LYS A 34 -4.96 -2.28 21.67
N LYS A 35 -3.91 -2.64 22.41
CA LYS A 35 -2.95 -1.69 22.98
C LYS A 35 -2.00 -1.20 21.89
N VAL A 36 -1.48 0.02 22.03
CA VAL A 36 -0.49 0.62 21.11
C VAL A 36 0.78 -0.25 20.93
N LYS A 37 1.11 -1.08 21.93
CA LYS A 37 2.23 -2.05 21.88
C LYS A 37 1.85 -3.45 21.37
N SER A 38 0.61 -3.63 20.89
CA SER A 38 0.22 -4.90 20.27
C SER A 38 0.93 -5.05 18.95
N GLU A 39 1.61 -6.18 18.76
CA GLU A 39 2.06 -6.58 17.43
C GLU A 39 0.83 -6.79 16.55
N ILE A 40 0.83 -6.14 15.39
CA ILE A 40 -0.17 -6.35 14.36
C ILE A 40 0.56 -7.03 13.21
N PRO A 41 0.17 -8.25 12.82
CA PRO A 41 0.83 -8.93 11.72
C PRO A 41 0.69 -8.08 10.46
N PHE A 42 1.80 -7.73 9.83
CA PHE A 42 1.81 -6.90 8.62
C PHE A 42 1.37 -7.68 7.38
N ALA A 43 1.60 -8.99 7.36
CA ALA A 43 1.35 -9.86 6.19
C ALA A 43 -0.07 -9.79 5.61
N PRO A 44 -1.17 -9.78 6.40
CA PRO A 44 -2.52 -9.62 5.86
C PRO A 44 -2.70 -8.31 5.09
N PHE A 45 -2.17 -7.19 5.61
CA PHE A 45 -2.25 -5.89 4.93
C PHE A 45 -1.34 -5.84 3.70
N LEU A 46 -0.19 -6.52 3.75
CA LEU A 46 0.72 -6.65 2.62
C LEU A 46 0.06 -7.39 1.45
N ILE A 47 -0.66 -8.48 1.72
CA ILE A 47 -1.41 -9.22 0.70
C ILE A 47 -2.50 -8.34 0.11
N THR A 48 -3.27 -7.62 0.95
CA THR A 48 -4.31 -6.71 0.48
C THR A 48 -3.76 -5.60 -0.42
N GLY A 49 -2.66 -4.94 -0.02
CA GLY A 49 -2.02 -3.92 -0.85
C GLY A 49 -1.38 -4.49 -2.13
N THR A 50 -0.89 -5.72 -2.09
CA THR A 50 -0.39 -6.45 -3.26
C THR A 50 -1.53 -6.71 -4.26
N VAL A 51 -2.68 -7.21 -3.80
CA VAL A 51 -3.85 -7.46 -4.66
C VAL A 51 -4.37 -6.15 -5.26
N LEU A 52 -4.48 -5.09 -4.45
CA LEU A 52 -4.90 -3.78 -4.93
C LEU A 52 -3.94 -3.22 -5.98
N SER A 53 -2.63 -3.31 -5.75
CA SER A 53 -1.63 -2.86 -6.72
C SER A 53 -1.57 -3.77 -7.96
N PHE A 54 -1.95 -5.04 -7.86
CA PHE A 54 -2.02 -5.92 -9.02
C PHE A 54 -3.10 -5.46 -10.01
N PHE A 55 -4.26 -4.99 -9.51
CA PHE A 55 -5.34 -4.50 -10.35
C PHE A 55 -5.21 -3.01 -10.72
N TYR A 56 -4.71 -2.18 -9.82
CA TYR A 56 -4.73 -0.72 -9.95
C TYR A 56 -3.33 -0.06 -9.90
N GLY A 57 -2.25 -0.83 -9.74
CA GLY A 57 -0.91 -0.31 -9.54
C GLY A 57 -0.41 0.56 -10.69
N SER A 58 -0.68 0.15 -11.93
CA SER A 58 -0.36 0.92 -13.13
C SER A 58 -1.08 2.27 -13.18
N ASN A 59 -2.36 2.29 -12.83
CA ASN A 59 -3.16 3.52 -12.83
C ASN A 59 -2.72 4.47 -11.72
N ILE A 60 -2.40 3.93 -10.54
CA ILE A 60 -1.88 4.71 -9.41
C ILE A 60 -0.50 5.29 -9.72
N LEU A 61 0.37 4.51 -10.40
CA LEU A 61 1.67 5.00 -10.85
C LEU A 61 1.54 6.09 -11.90
N ASN A 62 0.69 5.90 -12.91
CA ASN A 62 0.47 6.92 -13.94
C ASN A 62 -0.07 8.21 -13.31
N TRP A 63 -1.03 8.11 -12.39
CA TRP A 63 -1.52 9.27 -11.64
C TRP A 63 -0.41 9.96 -10.84
N TYR A 64 0.48 9.18 -10.22
CA TYR A 64 1.61 9.71 -9.47
C TYR A 64 2.64 10.42 -10.39
N PHE A 65 2.94 9.84 -11.55
CA PHE A 65 3.84 10.46 -12.54
C PHE A 65 3.22 11.68 -13.23
N ASP A 66 1.90 11.69 -13.46
CA ASP A 66 1.14 12.86 -13.92
C ASP A 66 1.19 14.00 -12.92
N LEU A 67 0.98 13.70 -11.63
CA LEU A 67 1.07 14.71 -10.56
C LEU A 67 2.46 15.34 -10.47
N ILE A 68 3.51 14.56 -10.70
CA ILE A 68 4.90 15.05 -10.70
C ILE A 68 5.28 15.65 -12.08
N ASN A 69 4.37 15.63 -13.05
CA ASN A 69 4.56 16.16 -14.41
C ASN A 69 5.80 15.58 -15.12
N ILE A 70 6.10 14.29 -14.87
CA ILE A 70 7.24 13.57 -15.47
C ILE A 70 6.86 12.89 -16.79
N ASN A 71 5.57 12.76 -17.13
CA ASN A 71 5.10 12.16 -18.38
C ASN A 71 5.54 12.92 -19.66
N ALA A 72 6.10 14.12 -19.53
CA ALA A 72 6.67 14.85 -20.67
C ALA A 72 8.14 14.48 -20.99
N ILE A 73 8.78 13.60 -20.20
CA ILE A 73 10.24 13.34 -20.25
C ILE A 73 10.58 11.89 -20.67
N PHE A 74 9.60 10.98 -20.70
CA PHE A 74 9.77 9.58 -21.15
C PHE A 74 8.83 9.23 -22.30
#